data_AF-A0A1H0AH30-F1
#
_entry.id   AF-A0A1H0AH30-F1
#
_cell.length_a   1.000
_cell.length_b   1.000
_cell.length_c   1.000
_cell.angle_alpha   90.00
_cell.angle_beta   90.00
_cell.angle_gamma   90.00
#
_symmetry.space_group_name_H-M   'P 1'
#
loop_
_entity.id
_entity.type
_entity.pdbx_description
1 polymer ?
#
loop_
_entity_poly.entity_id
_entity_poly.type
_entity_poly.pdbx_seq_one_letter_code
_entity_poly.pdbx_strand_id
1 'polypeptide(L)'
;MKHNTLAENQVLYQFFTNYGLTQRESEILTLIATHGYTNREVAENCCISEKTVKIHLANIMSKIGIGSMRRLLALLLQQALLVSKLSSEPTRVTSII
;
A
#
# COMPACT_ATOMS: atom_id res chain seq x y z
N MET A 1 19.38 -5.56 7.97
CA MET A 1 19.05 -5.89 6.55
C MET A 1 17.56 -6.14 6.52
N LYS A 2 16.70 -5.23 6.06
CA LYS A 2 16.62 -4.70 4.70
C LYS A 2 16.33 -3.20 4.69
N HIS A 3 16.87 -2.54 3.68
CA HIS A 3 16.74 -1.12 3.40
C HIS A 3 15.27 -0.76 3.20
N ASN A 4 14.71 0.06 4.09
CA ASN A 4 13.40 0.66 3.92
C ASN A 4 13.59 1.99 3.18
N THR A 5 13.72 1.94 1.86
CA THR A 5 14.04 3.10 1.03
C THR A 5 12.88 4.10 1.08
N LEU A 6 13.16 5.34 1.46
CA LEU A 6 12.18 6.39 1.78
C LEU A 6 11.17 6.70 0.65
N ALA A 7 11.49 6.35 -0.60
CA ALA A 7 10.63 6.57 -1.77
C ALA A 7 9.52 5.52 -1.94
N GLU A 8 9.77 4.25 -1.61
CA GLU A 8 8.78 3.16 -1.78
C GLU A 8 7.63 3.28 -0.75
N ASN A 9 7.92 3.87 0.41
CA ASN A 9 6.91 4.16 1.42
C ASN A 9 6.01 5.35 1.06
N GLN A 10 6.38 6.20 0.10
CA GLN A 10 5.62 7.43 -0.13
C GLN A 10 4.27 7.16 -0.80
N VAL A 11 4.20 6.22 -1.74
CA VAL A 11 2.92 5.84 -2.39
C VAL A 11 1.99 5.16 -1.40
N LEU A 12 2.51 4.20 -0.63
CA LEU A 12 1.73 3.48 0.38
C LEU A 12 1.25 4.43 1.48
N TYR A 13 2.11 5.34 1.96
CA TYR A 13 1.72 6.31 2.97
C TYR A 13 0.58 7.23 2.48
N GLN A 14 0.67 7.75 1.26
CA GLN A 14 -0.39 8.55 0.66
C GLN A 14 -1.69 7.74 0.49
N PHE A 15 -1.58 6.48 0.08
CA PHE A 15 -2.72 5.57 0.00
C PHE A 15 -3.40 5.40 1.37
N PHE A 16 -2.61 5.15 2.42
CA PHE A 16 -3.12 4.93 3.77
C PHE A 16 -3.82 6.16 4.33
N THR A 17 -3.26 7.35 4.10
CA THR A 17 -3.88 8.61 4.52
C THR A 17 -5.16 8.91 3.74
N ASN A 18 -5.17 8.67 2.43
CA ASN A 18 -6.34 8.95 1.58
C ASN A 18 -7.56 8.11 1.96
N TYR A 19 -7.35 6.88 2.43
CA TYR A 19 -8.42 5.97 2.84
C TYR A 19 -8.58 5.83 4.35
N GLY A 20 -7.84 6.60 5.16
CA GLY A 20 -7.92 6.57 6.62
C GLY A 20 -7.64 5.19 7.22
N LEU A 21 -6.65 4.48 6.68
CA LEU A 21 -6.24 3.19 7.24
C LEU A 21 -5.57 3.39 8.59
N THR A 22 -5.90 2.54 9.56
CA THR A 22 -5.22 2.49 10.85
C THR A 22 -3.78 2.01 10.66
N GLN A 23 -2.95 2.23 11.68
CA GLN A 23 -1.56 1.72 11.67
C GLN A 23 -1.52 0.21 11.41
N ARG A 24 -2.42 -0.55 12.05
CA ARG A 24 -2.46 -2.00 11.91
C ARG A 24 -2.91 -2.46 10.52
N GLU A 25 -3.90 -1.78 9.96
CA GLU A 25 -4.37 -2.05 8.60
C GLU A 25 -3.29 -1.73 7.56
N SER A 26 -2.55 -0.63 7.77
CA SER A 26 -1.44 -0.21 6.91
C SER A 26 -0.30 -1.23 6.93
N GLU A 27 0.07 -1.73 8.12
CA GLU A 27 1.08 -2.78 8.29
C GLU A 27 0.69 -4.06 7.55
N ILE A 28 -0.54 -4.55 7.77
CA ILE A 28 -1.06 -5.75 7.11
C ILE A 28 -1.05 -5.60 5.60
N LEU A 29 -1.55 -4.48 5.08
CA LEU A 29 -1.61 -4.24 3.63
C LEU A 29 -0.21 -4.13 3.02
N THR A 30 0.75 -3.53 3.75
CA THR A 30 2.15 -3.44 3.31
C THR A 30 2.76 -4.83 3.14
N LEU A 31 2.65 -5.69 4.16
CA LEU A 31 3.21 -7.04 4.10
C LEU A 31 2.69 -7.84 2.90
N ILE A 32 1.41 -7.68 2.56
CA ILE A 32 0.81 -8.34 1.40
C ILE A 32 1.28 -7.70 0.09
N ALA A 33 1.23 -6.36 -0.01
CA ALA A 33 1.49 -5.66 -1.25
C ALA A 33 2.98 -5.68 -1.66
N THR A 34 3.91 -5.65 -0.70
CA THR A 34 5.35 -5.58 -0.99
C THR A 34 6.03 -6.94 -0.94
N HIS A 35 5.58 -7.85 -0.06
CA HIS A 35 6.21 -9.17 0.12
C HIS A 35 5.40 -10.33 -0.44
N GLY A 36 4.13 -10.10 -0.82
CA GLY A 36 3.26 -11.17 -1.32
C GLY A 36 2.85 -12.18 -0.25
N TYR A 37 2.93 -11.80 1.04
CA TYR A 37 2.63 -12.71 2.14
C TYR A 37 1.18 -13.19 2.12
N THR A 38 1.00 -14.46 2.44
CA THR A 38 -0.29 -15.08 2.70
C THR A 38 -0.86 -14.61 4.04
N ASN A 39 -2.17 -14.82 4.25
CA ASN A 39 -2.80 -14.46 5.53
C ASN A 39 -2.13 -15.15 6.74
N ARG A 40 -1.59 -16.36 6.54
CA ARG A 40 -0.86 -17.12 7.56
C ARG A 40 0.47 -16.44 7.89
N GLU A 41 1.25 -16.09 6.89
CA GLU A 41 2.54 -15.41 7.10
C GLU A 41 2.33 -14.02 7.71
N VAL A 42 1.31 -13.27 7.28
CA VAL A 42 0.94 -12.01 7.93
C VAL A 42 0.55 -12.24 9.39
N ALA A 43 -0.28 -13.25 9.68
CA ALA A 43 -0.69 -13.59 11.04
C ALA A 43 0.52 -13.88 11.95
N GLU A 44 1.49 -14.65 11.45
CA GLU A 44 2.75 -14.96 12.13
C GLU A 44 3.59 -13.69 12.37
N ASN A 45 3.80 -12.86 11.35
CA ASN A 45 4.59 -11.62 11.47
C ASN A 45 3.93 -10.61 12.43
N CYS A 46 2.61 -10.58 12.46
CA CYS A 46 1.83 -9.65 13.25
C CYS A 46 1.46 -10.22 14.63
N CYS A 47 1.78 -11.47 14.97
CA CYS A 47 1.37 -12.14 16.20
C CYS A 47 -0.16 -12.11 16.46
N ILE A 48 -0.97 -12.38 15.42
CA ILE A 48 -2.44 -12.45 15.49
C ILE A 48 -2.95 -13.71 14.78
N SER A 49 -4.25 -13.99 14.85
CA SER A 49 -4.83 -15.11 14.11
C SER A 49 -5.07 -14.78 12.64
N GLU A 50 -5.05 -15.78 11.75
CA GLU A 50 -5.48 -15.62 10.35
C GLU A 50 -6.90 -15.05 10.22
N LYS A 51 -7.79 -15.41 11.15
CA LYS A 51 -9.16 -14.88 11.21
C LYS A 51 -9.13 -13.37 11.46
N THR A 52 -8.26 -12.90 12.36
CA THR A 52 -8.07 -11.47 12.64
C THR A 52 -7.51 -10.74 11.43
N VAL A 53 -6.56 -11.33 10.70
CA VAL A 53 -6.05 -10.77 9.42
C VAL A 53 -7.20 -10.60 8.42
N LYS A 54 -8.05 -11.62 8.23
CA LYS A 54 -9.21 -11.54 7.33
C LYS A 54 -10.18 -10.42 7.73
N ILE A 55 -10.39 -10.19 9.01
CA ILE A 55 -11.23 -9.08 9.51
C ILE A 55 -10.60 -7.72 9.16
N HIS A 56 -9.29 -7.54 9.39
CA HIS A 56 -8.60 -6.32 8.98
C HIS A 56 -8.69 -6.09 7.47
N LEU A 57 -8.51 -7.14 6.66
CA LEU A 57 -8.66 -7.05 5.20
C LEU A 57 -10.07 -6.66 4.78
N ALA A 58 -11.11 -7.20 5.44
CA ALA A 58 -12.48 -6.81 5.19
C ALA A 58 -12.72 -5.33 5.52
N ASN A 59 -12.17 -4.83 6.62
CA ASN A 59 -12.28 -3.43 7.01
C ASN A 59 -11.53 -2.51 6.04
N ILE A 60 -10.32 -2.86 5.62
CA ILE A 60 -9.56 -2.14 4.59
C ILE A 60 -10.38 -2.03 3.30
N MET A 61 -10.87 -3.17 2.81
CA MET A 61 -11.71 -3.25 1.62
C MET A 61 -12.99 -2.41 1.75
N SER A 62 -13.61 -2.41 2.92
CA SER A 62 -14.79 -1.58 3.20
C SER A 62 -14.46 -0.08 3.18
N LYS A 63 -13.36 0.35 3.81
CA LYS A 63 -12.92 1.76 3.81
C LYS A 63 -12.62 2.27 2.39
N ILE A 64 -12.11 1.41 1.54
CA ILE A 64 -11.75 1.74 0.15
C ILE A 64 -12.96 1.59 -0.80
N GLY A 65 -14.04 0.92 -0.36
CA GLY A 65 -15.23 0.66 -1.18
C GLY A 65 -15.03 -0.46 -2.21
N ILE A 66 -14.14 -1.42 -1.95
CA ILE A 66 -13.80 -2.51 -2.88
C ILE A 66 -14.01 -3.86 -2.22
N GLY A 67 -14.86 -4.72 -2.78
CA GLY A 67 -15.11 -6.08 -2.23
C GLY A 67 -14.13 -7.18 -2.69
N SER A 68 -12.96 -6.84 -3.25
CA SER A 68 -12.03 -7.84 -3.79
C SER A 68 -10.57 -7.46 -3.57
N MET A 69 -9.82 -8.38 -2.95
CA MET A 69 -8.38 -8.23 -2.74
C MET A 69 -7.61 -8.03 -4.06
N ARG A 70 -8.01 -8.73 -5.13
CA ARG A 70 -7.38 -8.56 -6.45
C ARG A 70 -7.57 -7.13 -6.97
N ARG A 71 -8.76 -6.55 -6.81
CA ARG A 71 -9.04 -5.15 -7.21
C ARG A 71 -8.29 -4.16 -6.32
N LEU A 72 -8.15 -4.44 -5.02
CA LEU A 72 -7.36 -3.63 -4.11
C LEU A 72 -5.89 -3.56 -4.52
N LEU A 73 -5.26 -4.70 -4.82
CA LEU A 73 -3.88 -4.74 -5.29
C LEU A 73 -3.71 -4.05 -6.66
N ALA A 74 -4.66 -4.22 -7.57
CA ALA A 74 -4.63 -3.53 -8.86
C ALA A 74 -4.71 -2.00 -8.71
N LEU A 75 -5.56 -1.51 -7.81
CA LEU A 75 -5.66 -0.07 -7.49
C LEU A 75 -4.34 0.47 -6.94
N LEU A 76 -3.72 -0.25 -5.99
CA LEU A 76 -2.42 0.11 -5.43
C LEU A 76 -1.34 0.19 -6.51
N LEU A 77 -1.27 -0.83 -7.38
CA LEU A 77 -0.32 -0.86 -8.49
C LEU A 77 -0.56 0.30 -9.46
N GLN A 78 -1.81 0.59 -9.80
CA GLN A 78 -2.16 1.71 -10.67
C GLN A 78 -1.68 3.04 -10.08
N GLN A 79 -1.88 3.28 -8.78
CA GLN A 79 -1.39 4.49 -8.11
C GLN A 79 0.13 4.57 -8.10
N ALA A 80 0.83 3.46 -7.84
CA ALA A 80 2.29 3.41 -7.90
C ALA A 80 2.82 3.77 -9.29
N LEU A 81 2.19 3.27 -10.35
CA LEU A 81 2.54 3.57 -11.74
C LEU A 81 2.21 5.01 -12.15
N LEU A 82 1.19 5.63 -11.57
CA LEU A 82 0.88 7.04 -11.81
C LEU A 82 1.96 7.93 -11.19
N VAL A 83 2.37 7.65 -9.95
CA VAL A 83 3.42 8.40 -9.26
C VAL A 83 4.76 8.31 -10.02
N SER A 84 5.10 7.15 -10.58
CA SER A 84 6.33 7.01 -11.38
C SER A 84 6.28 7.75 -12.73
N LYS A 85 5.10 8.01 -13.29
CA LYS A 85 4.95 8.82 -14.52
C LYS A 85 5.08 10.32 -14.25
N LEU A 86 4.59 10.81 -13.12
CA LEU A 86 4.70 12.22 -12.74
C LEU A 86 6.15 12.66 -12.48
N SER A 87 7.05 11.74 -12.15
CA SER A 87 8.50 11.99 -12.04
C SER A 87 9.26 11.92 -13.37
N SER A 88 8.57 11.71 -14.49
CA SER A 88 9.16 11.64 -15.85
C SER A 88 8.77 12.78 -16.80
N GLU A 89 7.98 13.76 -16.35
CA GLU A 89 7.92 15.06 -17.04
C GLU A 89 9.27 15.78 -16.77
N PRO A 90 10.06 16.12 -17.80
CA PRO A 90 11.28 16.88 -17.58
C PRO A 90 10.86 18.18 -16.93
N THR A 91 11.43 18.44 -15.76
CA THR A 91 11.36 19.74 -15.09
C THR A 91 11.58 20.78 -16.18
N ARG A 92 10.52 21.50 -16.55
CA ARG A 92 10.61 22.69 -17.39
C ARG A 92 11.30 23.72 -16.50
N VAL A 93 12.61 23.54 -16.31
CA VAL A 93 13.48 24.53 -15.70
C VAL A 93 13.31 25.73 -16.61
N THR A 94 12.59 26.70 -16.08
CA THR A 94 12.43 28.03 -16.62
C THR A 94 13.77 28.46 -17.21
N SER A 95 13.84 28.52 -18.54
CA SER A 95 14.91 29.21 -19.24
C SER A 95 14.81 30.68 -18.84
N ILE A 96 15.50 31.03 -17.74
CA ILE A 96 15.94 32.38 -17.49
C ILE A 96 17.23 32.52 -18.31
N ILE A 97 17.10 33.02 -19.52
CA ILE A 97 18.11 33.82 -20.22
C ILE A 97 17.36 35.01 -20.79
#